data_AF-A0A9E3RDR9-F1
#
_entry.id   AF-A0A9E3RDR9-F1
#
_cell.length_a   1.000
_cell.length_b   1.000
_cell.length_c   1.000
_cell.angle_alpha   90.00
_cell.angle_beta   90.00
_cell.angle_gamma   90.00
#
_symmetry.space_group_name_H-M   'P 1'
#
loop_
_entity.id
_entity.type
_entity.pdbx_description
1 polymer ?
#
loop_
_entity_poly.entity_id
_entity_poly.type
_entity_poly.pdbx_seq_one_letter_code
_entity_poly.pdbx_strand_id
1 'polypeptide(L)'
;MRSAIRQAAPDAVEVISYNMPAYKFHGVLCYYAAFKEHVSLFPGSGSVIDHFKNELQQYKTSKGTIQFPLGKKIPVGLVKRIVKYRVKQNREKAAAKGISRRQTR
;
A
#
# COMPACT_ATOMS: atom_id res chain seq x y z
N MET A 1 10.51 3.58 5.37
CA MET A 1 9.26 3.00 4.82
C MET A 1 8.41 2.31 5.88
N ARG A 2 8.93 1.28 6.55
CA ARG A 2 8.26 0.50 7.62
C ARG A 2 7.53 1.36 8.66
N SER A 3 8.23 2.29 9.31
CA SER A 3 7.65 3.18 10.34
C SER A 3 6.51 4.06 9.80
N ALA A 4 6.61 4.55 8.56
CA ALA A 4 5.57 5.37 7.94
C ALA A 4 4.27 4.57 7.73
N ILE A 5 4.40 3.33 7.27
CA ILE A 5 3.27 2.41 7.06
C ILE A 5 2.61 2.10 8.41
N ARG A 6 3.41 1.75 9.43
CA ARG A 6 2.89 1.42 10.76
C ARG A 6 2.19 2.61 11.44
N GLN A 7 2.67 3.84 11.23
CA GLN A 7 1.99 5.04 11.71
C GLN A 7 0.68 5.33 10.96
N ALA A 8 0.62 5.01 9.67
CA ALA A 8 -0.60 5.21 8.87
C ALA A 8 -1.64 4.10 9.08
N ALA A 9 -1.19 2.90 9.41
CA ALA A 9 -2.00 1.71 9.63
C ALA A 9 -1.47 0.94 10.86
N PRO A 10 -1.76 1.41 12.08
CA PRO A 10 -1.31 0.74 13.30
C PRO A 10 -1.90 -0.67 13.44
N ASP A 11 -3.11 -0.87 12.94
CA ASP A 11 -3.81 -2.16 12.91
C ASP A 11 -3.30 -3.13 11.83
N ALA A 12 -2.40 -2.69 10.94
CA ALA A 12 -1.85 -3.56 9.92
C ALA A 12 -0.75 -4.47 10.49
N VAL A 13 -0.87 -5.76 10.22
CA VAL A 13 0.08 -6.79 10.62
C VAL A 13 1.16 -6.90 9.56
N GLU A 14 2.42 -6.78 9.96
CA GLU A 14 3.54 -7.03 9.08
C GLU A 14 3.75 -8.53 8.91
N VAL A 15 3.92 -8.97 7.67
CA VAL A 15 4.18 -10.35 7.30
C VAL A 15 5.26 -10.40 6.24
N ILE A 16 5.91 -11.55 6.12
CA ILE A 16 6.82 -11.82 5.01
C ILE A 16 6.08 -12.70 4.02
N SER A 17 6.06 -12.30 2.75
CA SER A 17 5.43 -13.07 1.67
C SER A 17 6.28 -12.93 0.41
N TYR A 18 6.50 -14.03 -0.32
CA TYR A 18 7.39 -14.03 -1.49
C TYR A 18 8.79 -13.45 -1.20
N ASN A 19 9.35 -13.73 -0.02
CA ASN A 19 10.61 -13.13 0.47
C ASN A 19 10.62 -11.59 0.51
N MET A 20 9.44 -10.96 0.52
CA MET A 20 9.30 -9.51 0.61
C MET A 20 8.48 -9.12 1.85
N PRO A 21 8.88 -8.06 2.55
CA PRO A 21 8.05 -7.46 3.59
C PRO A 21 6.71 -6.96 3.03
N ALA A 22 5.64 -7.32 3.71
CA ALA A 22 4.27 -6.97 3.35
C ALA A 22 3.48 -6.56 4.59
N TYR A 23 2.45 -5.77 4.38
CA TYR A 23 1.46 -5.45 5.41
C TYR A 23 0.12 -6.06 5.05
N LYS A 24 -0.50 -6.71 6.03
CA LYS A 24 -1.85 -7.27 5.94
C LYS A 24 -2.79 -6.48 6.85
N PHE A 25 -3.90 -6.05 6.29
CA PHE A 25 -5.01 -5.41 7.00
C PHE A 25 -6.32 -5.79 6.28
N HIS A 26 -7.13 -6.65 6.89
CA HIS A 26 -8.29 -7.31 6.26
C HIS A 26 -8.00 -7.92 4.87
N GLY A 27 -6.79 -8.44 4.69
CA GLY A 27 -6.24 -8.86 3.40
C GLY A 27 -4.88 -8.22 3.17
N VAL A 28 -4.30 -8.38 1.98
CA VAL A 28 -3.03 -7.72 1.65
C VAL A 28 -3.26 -6.22 1.49
N LEU A 29 -2.53 -5.40 2.26
CA LEU A 29 -2.59 -3.95 2.20
C LEU A 29 -1.57 -3.41 1.20
N CYS A 30 -0.30 -3.76 1.38
CA CYS A 30 0.76 -3.39 0.46
C CYS A 30 1.96 -4.32 0.60
N TYR A 31 2.72 -4.48 -0.49
CA TYR A 31 4.07 -5.03 -0.45
C TYR A 31 5.08 -3.91 -0.61
N TYR A 32 6.25 -4.07 -0.04
CA TYR A 32 7.35 -3.18 -0.32
C TYR A 32 8.65 -3.96 -0.44
N ALA A 33 9.49 -3.55 -1.38
CA ALA A 33 10.79 -4.14 -1.62
C ALA A 33 11.83 -3.02 -1.69
N ALA A 34 12.90 -3.15 -0.92
CA ALA A 34 14.04 -2.26 -0.99
C ALA A 34 15.07 -2.84 -1.95
N PHE A 35 15.36 -2.12 -3.03
CA PHE A 35 16.45 -2.40 -3.96
C PHE A 35 17.63 -1.48 -3.67
N LYS A 36 18.78 -1.77 -4.31
CA LYS A 36 20.03 -0.99 -4.12
C LYS A 36 19.86 0.51 -4.43
N GLU A 37 19.09 0.83 -5.47
CA GLU A 37 18.94 2.22 -5.95
C GLU A 37 17.56 2.83 -5.66
N HIS A 38 16.55 2.01 -5.36
CA HIS A 38 15.17 2.45 -5.20
C HIS A 38 14.36 1.54 -4.27
N VAL A 39 13.26 2.05 -3.75
CA VAL A 39 12.27 1.30 -2.97
C VAL A 39 11.00 1.19 -3.79
N SER A 40 10.59 -0.04 -4.10
CA SER A 40 9.33 -0.33 -4.77
C SER A 40 8.23 -0.56 -3.76
N LEU A 41 7.13 0.17 -3.88
CA LEU A 41 5.90 0.00 -3.11
C LEU A 41 4.80 -0.51 -4.04
N PHE A 42 4.15 -1.58 -3.62
CA PHE A 42 3.05 -2.21 -4.33
C PHE A 42 1.77 -2.02 -3.50
N PRO A 43 0.98 -0.96 -3.76
CA PRO A 43 -0.31 -0.81 -3.11
C PRO A 43 -1.29 -1.91 -3.52
N GLY A 44 -1.08 -2.70 -4.58
CA GLY A 44 -2.01 -3.80 -4.94
C GLY A 44 -3.39 -3.33 -5.43
N SER A 45 -3.54 -2.03 -5.73
CA SER A 45 -4.71 -1.47 -6.40
C SER A 45 -4.27 -0.36 -7.36
N GLY A 46 -4.70 -0.44 -8.62
CA GLY A 46 -4.42 0.57 -9.64
C GLY A 46 -5.06 1.92 -9.32
N SER A 47 -6.18 1.95 -8.59
CA SER A 47 -6.89 3.18 -8.20
C SER A 47 -6.06 4.11 -7.33
N VAL A 48 -5.07 3.58 -6.59
CA VAL A 48 -4.13 4.40 -5.83
C VAL A 48 -3.27 5.24 -6.76
N ILE A 49 -2.79 4.66 -7.85
CA ILE A 49 -1.92 5.38 -8.78
C ILE A 49 -2.69 6.47 -9.51
N ASP A 50 -3.95 6.20 -9.85
CA ASP A 50 -4.81 7.19 -10.48
C ASP A 50 -5.12 8.37 -9.55
N HIS A 51 -5.48 8.07 -8.29
CA HIS A 51 -5.76 9.09 -7.28
C HIS A 51 -4.53 9.96 -6.95
N PHE A 52 -3.36 9.34 -6.86
CA PHE A 52 -2.09 10.03 -6.55
C PHE A 52 -1.28 10.39 -7.80
N LYS A 53 -1.88 10.33 -9.00
CA LYS A 53 -1.17 10.49 -10.28
C LYS A 53 -0.35 11.78 -10.31
N ASN A 54 -0.93 12.89 -9.88
CA ASN A 54 -0.24 14.20 -9.81
C ASN A 54 0.96 14.18 -8.86
N GLU A 55 0.83 13.63 -7.65
CA GLU A 55 1.95 13.53 -6.69
C GLU A 55 3.03 12.54 -7.15
N LEU A 56 2.63 11.56 -7.97
CA LEU A 56 3.46 10.50 -8.52
C LEU A 56 4.12 10.86 -9.85
N GLN A 57 3.74 11.96 -10.52
CA GLN A 57 4.34 12.37 -11.79
C GLN A 57 5.86 12.58 -11.71
N GLN A 58 6.35 12.99 -10.54
CA GLN A 58 7.79 13.17 -10.27
C GLN A 58 8.54 11.86 -9.95
N TYR A 59 7.81 10.75 -9.79
CA TYR A 59 8.34 9.44 -9.43
C TYR A 59 8.05 8.41 -10.53
N LYS A 60 8.79 7.31 -10.51
CA LYS A 60 8.61 6.24 -11.50
C LYS A 60 7.50 5.31 -11.02
N THR A 61 6.36 5.31 -11.72
CA THR A 61 5.24 4.42 -11.41
C THR A 61 4.90 3.50 -12.57
N SER A 62 4.48 2.27 -12.26
CA SER A 62 4.01 1.27 -13.22
C SER A 62 2.62 0.76 -12.82
N LYS A 63 2.00 -0.16 -13.57
CA LYS A 63 0.65 -0.71 -13.28
C LYS A 63 0.57 -1.34 -11.87
N GLY A 64 0.24 -0.53 -10.87
CA GLY A 64 0.12 -0.95 -9.47
C GLY A 64 1.41 -0.92 -8.64
N THR A 65 2.49 -0.29 -9.15
CA THR A 65 3.80 -0.20 -8.47
C THR A 65 4.32 1.23 -8.47
N ILE A 66 4.89 1.66 -7.35
CA ILE A 66 5.50 2.98 -7.17
C ILE A 66 6.96 2.79 -6.80
N GLN A 67 7.88 3.31 -7.59
CA GLN A 67 9.32 3.25 -7.35
C GLN A 67 9.81 4.60 -6.81
N PHE A 68 10.29 4.57 -5.58
CA PHE A 68 10.90 5.72 -4.93
C PHE A 68 12.42 5.63 -5.06
N PRO A 69 13.10 6.55 -5.74
CA PRO A 69 14.56 6.55 -5.81
C PRO A 69 15.15 6.77 -4.42
N LEU A 70 16.12 5.95 -4.02
CA LEU A 70 16.74 5.98 -2.69
C LEU A 70 17.58 7.24 -2.47
N GLY A 71 18.03 7.88 -3.56
CA GLY A 71 18.79 9.14 -3.55
C GLY A 71 17.96 10.41 -3.34
N LYS A 72 16.63 10.36 -3.41
CA LYS A 72 15.76 11.52 -3.08
C LYS A 72 15.07 11.28 -1.74
N LYS A 73 14.82 12.37 -0.99
CA LYS A 73 14.07 12.30 0.28
C LYS A 73 12.74 11.60 0.05
N ILE A 74 12.57 10.42 0.64
CA ILE A 74 11.33 9.63 0.52
C ILE A 74 10.20 10.46 1.12
N PRO A 75 9.14 10.81 0.37
CA PRO A 75 8.04 11.61 0.87
C PRO A 75 7.18 10.78 1.83
N VAL A 76 7.57 10.73 3.10
CA VAL A 76 6.84 10.00 4.15
C VAL A 76 5.37 10.42 4.20
N GLY A 77 5.07 11.69 3.93
CA GLY A 77 3.70 12.19 3.83
C GLY A 77 2.88 11.50 2.75
N LEU A 78 3.43 11.37 1.53
CA LEU A 78 2.78 10.69 0.42
C LEU A 78 2.56 9.21 0.72
N VAL A 79 3.56 8.53 1.29
CA VAL A 79 3.44 7.13 1.71
C VAL A 79 2.29 6.95 2.72
N LYS A 80 2.21 7.82 3.74
CA LYS A 80 1.13 7.79 4.73
C LYS A 80 -0.24 7.97 4.08
N ARG A 81 -0.38 8.91 3.13
CA ARG A 81 -1.64 9.15 2.40
C ARG A 81 -2.06 7.92 1.57
N ILE A 82 -1.13 7.32 0.84
CA ILE A 82 -1.35 6.10 0.07
C ILE A 82 -1.82 4.95 0.97
N VAL A 83 -1.12 4.73 2.08
CA VAL A 83 -1.46 3.66 3.02
C VAL A 83 -2.84 3.89 3.64
N LYS A 84 -3.14 5.12 4.10
CA LYS A 84 -4.47 5.46 4.63
C LYS A 84 -5.60 5.22 3.63
N TYR A 85 -5.39 5.62 2.37
CA TYR A 85 -6.36 5.36 1.30
C TYR A 85 -6.59 3.86 1.12
N ARG A 86 -5.52 3.05 1.14
CA ARG A 86 -5.62 1.58 1.05
C ARG A 86 -6.27 0.93 2.26
N VAL A 87 -6.02 1.44 3.46
CA VAL A 87 -6.68 1.00 4.70
C VAL A 87 -8.18 1.19 4.59
N LYS A 88 -8.63 2.37 4.13
CA LYS A 88 -10.05 2.65 3.88
C LYS A 88 -10.65 1.64 2.89
N GLN A 89 -10.00 1.46 1.75
CA GLN A 89 -10.44 0.52 0.70
C GLN A 89 -10.51 -0.94 1.19
N ASN A 90 -9.52 -1.39 1.98
CA ASN A 90 -9.55 -2.75 2.55
C ASN A 90 -10.66 -2.88 3.60
N ARG A 91 -10.89 -1.86 4.42
CA ARG A 91 -11.99 -1.85 5.40
C ARG A 91 -13.35 -1.89 4.70
N GLU A 92 -13.54 -1.10 3.64
CA GLU A 92 -14.75 -1.10 2.81
C GLU A 92 -14.97 -2.46 2.14
N LYS A 93 -13.92 -3.04 1.54
CA LYS A 93 -13.98 -4.40 0.98
C LYS A 93 -14.27 -5.47 2.03
N ALA A 94 -13.71 -5.34 3.23
CA ALA A 94 -13.94 -6.26 4.33
C ALA A 94 -15.40 -6.19 4.82
N ALA A 95 -15.94 -4.97 4.96
CA ALA A 95 -17.34 -4.76 5.28
C ALA A 95 -18.25 -5.36 4.19
N ALA A 96 -17.97 -5.11 2.91
CA ALA A 96 -18.72 -5.68 1.79
C ALA A 96 -18.63 -7.23 1.74
N LYS A 97 -17.47 -7.81 1.99
CA LYS A 97 -17.29 -9.28 2.09
C LYS A 97 -18.00 -9.89 3.31
N GLY A 98 -18.04 -9.17 4.43
CA GLY A 98 -18.78 -9.59 5.63
C GLY A 98 -20.29 -9.65 5.38
N ILE A 99 -20.81 -8.76 4.55
CA ILE A 99 -22.23 -8.76 4.12
C ILE A 99 -22.50 -9.90 3.14
N SER A 100 -21.61 -10.14 2.16
CA SER A 100 -21.77 -11.20 1.16
C SER A 100 -21.71 -12.63 1.70
N ARG A 101 -21.05 -12.89 2.85
CA ARG A 101 -21.02 -14.23 3.47
C ARG A 101 -22.30 -14.64 4.20
N ARG A 102 -23.30 -13.75 4.36
CA ARG A 102 -24.55 -14.06 5.07
C ARG A 102 -25.70 -14.55 4.17
N GLN A 103 -25.54 -14.60 2.85
CA GLN A 103 -26.63 -14.93 1.92
C GLN A 103 -26.48 -16.30 1.24
N THR A 104 -25.87 -17.27 1.94
CA THR A 104 -25.89 -18.67 1.49
C THR A 104 -26.06 -19.57 2.71
N ARG A 105 -27.29 -19.64 3.19
CA ARG A 105 -27.80 -20.76 3.97
C ARG A 105 -29.32 -20.82 3.83
#